data_AF-A0A6M3JPH6-F1
#
_entry.id   AF-A0A6M3JPH6-F1
#
_cell.length_a   1.000
_cell.length_b   1.000
_cell.length_c   1.000
_cell.angle_alpha   90.00
_cell.angle_beta   90.00
_cell.angle_gamma   90.00
#
_symmetry.space_group_name_H-M   'P 1'
#
loop_
_entity.id
_entity.type
_entity.pdbx_description
1 polymer ?
#
loop_
_entity_poly.entity_id
_entity_poly.type
_entity_poly.pdbx_seq_one_letter_code
_entity_poly.pdbx_strand_id
1 'polypeptide(L)' 'MLMKAILEFDMYEEKSAFDDAYNGTMYRAVLQELDEWLDRWIKNSAYKDNDDVGKTLGEARDKLAELLTDHDLTLWD' A
#
# COMPACT_ATOMS: atom_id res chain seq x y z
N MET A 1 11.26 43.61 -21.36
CA MET A 1 11.15 42.17 -21.01
C MET A 1 10.82 42.10 -19.53
N LEU A 2 9.72 41.43 -19.16
CA LEU A 2 9.38 41.19 -17.75
C LEU A 2 10.26 40.03 -17.24
N MET A 3 11.11 40.32 -16.26
CA MET A 3 11.96 39.32 -15.63
C MET A 3 11.07 38.42 -14.75
N LYS A 4 10.87 37.17 -15.16
CA LYS A 4 10.23 36.17 -14.31
C LYS A 4 11.27 35.69 -13.32
N ALA A 5 11.10 36.03 -12.05
CA ALA A 5 11.86 35.41 -10.97
C ALA A 5 11.30 34.00 -10.76
N ILE A 6 12.15 32.99 -10.90
CA ILE A 6 11.84 31.60 -10.52
C ILE A 6 12.41 31.43 -9.12
N LEU A 7 11.56 31.08 -8.15
CA LEU A 7 12.03 30.62 -6.84
C LEU A 7 12.47 29.16 -7.00
N GLU A 8 13.77 28.91 -6.88
CA GLU A 8 14.33 27.57 -6.79
C GLU A 8 14.59 27.28 -5.30
N PHE A 9 13.90 26.27 -4.77
CA PHE A 9 14.13 25.78 -3.41
C PHE A 9 15.05 24.56 -3.49
N ASP A 10 16.18 24.63 -2.79
CA ASP A 10 17.08 23.49 -2.63
C ASP A 10 16.57 22.62 -1.47
N MET A 11 15.61 21.74 -1.76
CA MET A 11 14.95 20.87 -0.78
C MET A 11 15.67 19.53 -0.57
N TYR A 12 16.98 19.44 -0.83
CA TYR A 12 17.69 18.16 -0.74
C TYR A 12 17.57 17.49 0.65
N GLU A 13 17.49 18.26 1.73
CA GLU A 13 17.33 17.73 3.09
C GLU A 13 15.89 17.28 3.41
N GLU A 14 14.87 17.82 2.74
CA GLU A 14 13.44 17.50 2.98
C GLU A 14 12.83 16.60 1.92
N LYS A 15 13.59 16.24 0.87
CA LYS A 15 13.10 15.45 -0.27
C LYS A 15 12.50 14.12 0.15
N SER A 16 13.10 13.41 1.12
CA SER A 16 12.57 12.13 1.60
C SER A 16 11.20 12.29 2.24
N ALA A 17 11.02 13.30 3.11
CA ALA A 17 9.74 13.54 3.76
C ALA A 17 8.66 13.99 2.75
N PHE A 18 9.06 14.76 1.74
CA PHE A 18 8.19 15.13 0.63
C PHE A 18 7.79 13.91 -0.22
N ASP A 19 8.75 13.07 -0.58
CA ASP A 19 8.50 11.85 -1.37
C ASP A 19 7.59 10.89 -0.59
N ASP A 20 7.80 10.72 0.71
CA ASP A 20 6.92 9.90 1.57
C ASP A 20 5.48 10.46 1.62
N ALA A 21 5.33 11.78 1.81
CA ALA A 21 4.03 12.42 1.82
C ALA A 21 3.33 12.36 0.45
N TYR A 22 4.09 12.52 -0.64
CA TYR A 22 3.58 12.46 -2.01
C TYR A 22 3.17 11.05 -2.41
N ASN A 23 3.93 10.04 -1.98
CA ASN A 23 3.71 8.64 -2.35
C ASN A 23 2.63 7.93 -1.53
N GLY A 24 2.01 8.58 -0.54
CA GLY A 24 0.95 7.96 0.28
C GLY A 24 -0.16 7.28 -0.54
N THR A 25 -0.61 7.93 -1.61
CA THR A 25 -1.62 7.36 -2.53
C THR A 25 -1.08 6.14 -3.29
N MET A 26 0.20 6.15 -3.66
CA MET A 26 0.84 5.02 -4.34
C MET A 26 1.03 3.83 -3.40
N TYR A 27 1.44 4.06 -2.15
CA TYR A 27 1.50 3.02 -1.14
C TYR A 27 0.13 2.38 -0.91
N ARG A 28 -0.93 3.19 -0.81
CA ARG A 28 -2.30 2.68 -0.70
C ARG A 28 -2.68 1.81 -1.90
N ALA A 29 -2.39 2.25 -3.13
CA ALA A 29 -2.67 1.48 -4.33
C ALA A 29 -1.94 0.13 -4.35
N VAL A 30 -0.66 0.10 -3.96
CA VAL A 30 0.12 -1.14 -3.86
C VAL A 30 -0.49 -2.09 -2.82
N LEU A 31 -0.97 -1.58 -1.68
CA LEU A 31 -1.60 -2.40 -0.66
C LEU A 31 -2.97 -2.94 -1.10
N GLN A 32 -3.74 -2.16 -1.88
CA GLN A 32 -4.98 -2.64 -2.49
C GLN A 32 -4.70 -3.79 -3.47
N GLU A 33 -3.71 -3.64 -4.35
CA GLU A 33 -3.30 -4.70 -5.29
C GLU A 33 -2.86 -5.97 -4.55
N LEU A 34 -2.20 -5.83 -3.41
CA LEU A 34 -1.81 -6.96 -2.56
C LEU A 34 -3.03 -7.66 -1.94
N ASP A 35 -4.00 -6.93 -1.39
CA ASP A 35 -5.23 -7.50 -0.83
C ASP A 35 -6.03 -8.27 -1.91
N GLU A 36 -6.20 -7.67 -3.09
CA GLU A 36 -6.87 -8.30 -4.22
C GLU A 36 -6.13 -9.54 -4.74
N TRP A 37 -4.79 -9.51 -4.72
CA TRP A 37 -3.97 -10.66 -5.06
C TRP A 37 -4.19 -11.80 -4.06
N LEU A 38 -4.13 -11.52 -2.75
CA LEU A 38 -4.39 -12.51 -1.69
C LEU A 38 -5.80 -13.11 -1.82
N ASP A 39 -6.82 -12.28 -2.02
CA ASP A 39 -8.22 -12.71 -2.18
C ASP A 39 -8.40 -13.66 -3.39
N ARG A 40 -7.73 -13.39 -4.51
CA ARG A 40 -7.74 -14.28 -5.68
C ARG A 40 -7.14 -15.65 -5.39
N TRP A 41 -6.05 -15.72 -4.63
CA TRP A 41 -5.45 -17.01 -4.27
C TRP A 41 -6.31 -17.78 -3.26
N ILE A 42 -6.89 -17.11 -2.27
CA ILE A 42 -7.81 -17.73 -1.30
C ILE A 42 -9.02 -18.35 -2.00
N LYS A 43 -9.56 -17.66 -3.02
CA LYS A 43 -10.71 -18.15 -3.80
C LYS A 43 -10.37 -19.25 -4.80
N ASN A 44 -9.09 -19.47 -5.10
CA ASN A 44 -8.68 -20.48 -6.07
C ASN A 44 -8.79 -21.89 -5.47
N SER A 45 -9.59 -22.74 -6.10
CA SER A 45 -9.92 -24.09 -5.62
C SER A 45 -8.70 -24.98 -5.41
N ALA A 46 -7.61 -24.78 -6.18
CA ALA A 46 -6.37 -25.53 -6.01
C ALA A 46 -5.71 -25.33 -4.64
N TYR A 47 -5.96 -24.18 -3.99
CA TYR A 47 -5.43 -23.84 -2.66
C TYR A 47 -6.48 -24.02 -1.57
N LYS A 48 -7.76 -23.96 -1.93
CA LYS A 48 -8.86 -24.28 -1.02
C LYS A 48 -8.82 -25.75 -0.58
N ASP A 49 -8.42 -26.64 -1.48
CA ASP A 49 -8.27 -28.08 -1.19
C ASP A 49 -6.93 -28.41 -0.51
N ASN A 50 -6.01 -27.43 -0.43
CA ASN A 50 -4.76 -27.50 0.31
C ASN A 50 -4.85 -26.63 1.57
N ASP A 51 -5.42 -27.22 2.62
CA ASP A 51 -5.83 -26.54 3.86
C ASP A 51 -4.74 -25.63 4.46
N ASP A 52 -3.48 -26.08 4.44
CA ASP A 52 -2.35 -25.31 4.96
C ASP A 52 -2.08 -24.02 4.16
N VAL A 53 -2.17 -24.08 2.82
CA VAL A 53 -1.90 -22.92 1.97
C VAL A 53 -3.05 -21.93 2.03
N GLY A 54 -4.30 -22.42 1.94
CA GLY A 54 -5.48 -21.57 2.08
C GLY A 54 -5.50 -20.83 3.42
N LYS A 55 -5.18 -21.54 4.51
CA LYS A 55 -5.05 -20.95 5.84
C LYS A 55 -3.94 -19.91 5.93
N THR A 56 -2.75 -20.20 5.41
CA THR A 56 -1.61 -19.26 5.43
C THR A 56 -1.94 -17.97 4.68
N LEU A 57 -2.63 -18.05 3.54
CA LEU A 57 -3.07 -16.89 2.78
C LEU A 57 -4.12 -16.06 3.53
N GLY A 58 -5.05 -16.74 4.21
CA GLY A 58 -6.02 -16.10 5.10
C GLY A 58 -5.35 -15.34 6.24
N GLU A 59 -4.42 -15.99 6.95
CA GLU A 59 -3.66 -15.37 8.05
C GLU A 59 -2.82 -14.17 7.56
N ALA A 60 -2.24 -14.25 6.36
CA ALA A 60 -1.52 -13.12 5.77
C ALA A 60 -2.44 -11.91 5.49
N ARG A 61 -3.65 -12.16 4.97
CA ARG A 61 -4.64 -11.12 4.70
C ARG A 61 -5.19 -10.51 6.00
N ASP A 62 -5.48 -11.36 7.00
CA ASP A 62 -5.92 -10.90 8.31
C ASP A 62 -4.84 -10.04 8.99
N LYS A 63 -3.56 -10.43 8.87
CA LYS A 63 -2.47 -9.64 9.43
C LYS A 63 -2.31 -8.29 8.72
N LEU A 64 -2.53 -8.24 7.40
CA LEU A 64 -2.55 -6.97 6.67
C LEU A 64 -3.66 -6.05 7.20
N ALA A 65 -4.87 -6.58 7.42
CA ALA A 65 -5.99 -5.82 7.98
C ALA A 65 -5.72 -5.32 9.42
N GLU A 66 -5.09 -6.15 10.26
CA GLU A 66 -4.66 -5.77 11.60
C GLU A 66 -3.67 -4.59 11.54
N LEU A 67 -2.63 -4.69 10.71
CA LEU A 67 -1.62 -3.64 10.56
C LEU A 67 -2.23 -2.31 10.10
N LEU A 68 -3.17 -2.36 9.16
CA LEU A 68 -3.87 -1.16 8.71
C LEU A 68 -4.68 -0.53 9.84
N THR A 69 -5.42 -1.35 10.59
CA THR A 69 -6.25 -0.91 11.72
C THR A 69 -5.41 -0.29 12.83
N ASP A 70 -4.28 -0.90 13.19
CA ASP A 70 -3.35 -0.42 14.22
C ASP A 70 -2.75 0.95 13.90
N HIS A 71 -2.75 1.33 12.62
CA HIS A 71 -2.26 2.61 12.12
C HIS A 71 -3.37 3.58 11.70
N ASP A 72 -4.63 3.31 12.03
CA ASP A 72 -5.80 4.10 11.61
C ASP A 72 -5.86 4.30 10.08
N LEU A 73 -5.37 3.30 9.33
CA LEU A 73 -5.37 3.26 7.87
C LEU A 73 -6.47 2.35 7.35
N THR A 74 -6.86 2.62 6.12
CA THR A 74 -7.91 1.88 5.41
C THR A 74 -7.60 1.86 3.93
N LEU A 75 -7.89 0.71 3.32
CA LEU A 75 -7.68 0.50 1.89
C LEU A 75 -8.85 1.00 1.07
N TRP A 76 -10.07 0.98 1.60
CA TRP A 76 -11.29 1.11 0.80
C TRP A 76 -12.11 2.31 1.26
N ASP A 77 -11.53 3.50 1.03
CA ASP A 77 -12.08 4.81 1.38
C ASP A 77 -12.07 5.79 0.19
#